data_AF-A0A7C1VVW9-F1
#
_entry.id   AF-A0A7C1VVW9-F1
#
_cell.length_a   1.000
_cell.length_b   1.000
_cell.length_c   1.000
_cell.angle_alpha   90.00
_cell.angle_beta   90.00
_cell.angle_gamma   90.00
#
_symmetry.space_group_name_H-M   'P 1'
#
loop_
_entity.id
_entity.type
_entity.pdbx_description
1 polymer ?
#
loop_
_entity_poly.entity_id
_entity_poly.type
_entity_poly.pdbx_seq_one_letter_code
_entity_poly.pdbx_strand_id
1 'polypeptide(L)'
;MKKQLAFTLVELLVTMAIIAVILGLTVFGISLAQRASRDVQRRNAVDDINLGVQSYFELNNEYPETGDITVSGESIEIGTPLGRGYLKIELSGVTGVATNGLNNPTSDLTDASGTEYCYELNADGFILGALLENGDWYEAGIDLNDKCGDNY
;
A
#
# COMPACT_ATOMS: atom_id res chain seq x y z
N MET A 1 33.23 -53.10 11.87
CA MET A 1 32.69 -51.98 12.70
C MET A 1 32.98 -50.68 11.97
N LYS A 2 31.94 -49.93 11.56
CA LYS A 2 32.11 -48.60 10.92
C LYS A 2 32.41 -47.58 12.03
N LYS A 3 33.59 -46.96 12.01
CA LYS A 3 33.90 -45.84 12.91
C LYS A 3 33.03 -44.65 12.52
N GLN A 4 32.16 -44.22 13.43
CA GLN A 4 31.46 -42.95 13.32
C GLN A 4 32.48 -41.85 13.63
N LEU A 5 32.74 -40.98 12.67
CA LEU A 5 33.58 -39.79 12.88
C LEU A 5 32.75 -38.81 13.71
N ALA A 6 33.17 -38.55 14.94
CA ALA A 6 32.56 -37.53 15.79
C ALA A 6 33.11 -36.15 15.39
N PHE A 7 32.25 -35.15 15.41
CA PHE A 7 32.61 -33.75 15.15
C PHE A 7 33.65 -33.26 16.17
N THR A 8 34.63 -32.51 15.70
CA THR A 8 35.64 -31.90 16.58
C THR A 8 35.06 -30.64 17.26
N LEU A 9 35.55 -30.33 18.48
CA LEU A 9 35.18 -29.08 19.17
C LEU A 9 35.50 -27.83 18.34
N VAL A 10 36.58 -27.89 17.55
CA VAL A 10 37.00 -26.79 16.68
C VAL A 10 36.02 -26.61 15.52
N GLU A 11 35.54 -27.68 14.90
CA GLU A 11 34.49 -27.58 13.88
C GLU A 11 33.22 -26.94 14.43
N LEU A 12 32.76 -27.37 15.61
CA LEU A 12 31.57 -26.78 16.23
C LEU A 12 31.77 -25.27 16.49
N LEU A 13 32.93 -24.89 17.01
CA LEU A 13 33.27 -23.50 17.34
C LEU A 13 33.32 -22.61 16.10
N VAL A 14 33.97 -23.06 15.03
CA VAL A 14 34.06 -22.30 13.77
C VAL A 14 32.67 -22.15 13.14
N THR A 15 31.84 -23.19 13.21
CA THR A 15 30.47 -23.12 12.65
C THR A 15 29.63 -22.06 13.36
N MET A 16 29.67 -22.00 14.69
CA MET A 16 28.96 -20.98 15.45
C MET A 16 29.49 -19.57 15.16
N ALA A 17 30.82 -19.42 14.97
CA ALA A 17 31.41 -18.15 14.59
C ALA A 17 30.91 -17.66 13.21
N ILE A 18 30.82 -18.55 12.22
CA ILE A 18 30.31 -18.19 10.88
C ILE A 18 28.81 -17.84 10.95
N ILE A 19 28.00 -18.61 11.69
CA ILE A 19 26.56 -18.32 11.86
C ILE A 19 26.36 -16.94 12.52
N ALA A 20 27.15 -16.61 13.55
CA ALA A 20 27.06 -15.31 14.22
C ALA A 20 27.35 -14.15 13.27
N VAL A 21 28.34 -14.30 12.37
CA VAL A 21 28.66 -13.29 11.35
C VAL A 21 27.50 -13.12 10.35
N ILE A 22 26.94 -14.22 9.84
CA ILE A 22 25.84 -14.15 8.87
C ILE A 22 24.60 -13.53 9.52
N LEU A 23 24.21 -13.97 10.71
CA LEU A 23 23.05 -13.43 11.43
C LEU A 23 23.18 -11.92 11.67
N GLY A 24 24.37 -11.45 12.04
CA GLY A 24 24.64 -10.02 12.23
C GLY A 24 24.38 -9.20 10.96
N LEU A 25 24.76 -9.71 9.79
CA LEU A 25 24.51 -9.04 8.51
C LEU A 25 23.04 -9.13 8.08
N THR A 26 22.38 -10.26 8.34
CA THR A 26 20.99 -10.50 7.90
C THR A 26 20.00 -9.54 8.58
N VAL A 27 20.16 -9.24 9.88
CA VAL A 27 19.21 -8.39 10.62
C VAL A 27 19.08 -6.99 10.01
N PHE A 28 20.19 -6.37 9.60
CA PHE A 28 20.15 -5.05 8.98
C PHE A 28 19.41 -5.07 7.63
N GLY A 29 19.62 -6.11 6.82
CA GLY A 29 18.98 -6.25 5.51
C GLY A 29 17.46 -6.43 5.56
N ILE A 30 16.93 -7.05 6.62
CA ILE A 30 15.49 -7.31 6.77
C ILE A 30 14.69 -6.01 6.89
N SER A 31 15.18 -5.04 7.66
CA SER A 31 14.46 -3.77 7.87
C SER A 31 14.24 -2.99 6.56
N LEU A 32 15.26 -2.94 5.70
CA LEU A 32 15.19 -2.31 4.38
C LEU A 32 14.25 -3.08 3.43
N ALA A 33 14.32 -4.41 3.44
CA ALA A 33 13.45 -5.25 2.62
C ALA A 33 11.97 -5.10 3.02
N GLN A 34 11.68 -4.99 4.31
CA GLN A 34 10.33 -4.76 4.81
C GLN A 34 9.79 -3.39 4.40
N ARG A 35 10.60 -2.32 4.49
CA ARG A 35 10.23 -0.98 4.00
C ARG A 35 9.89 -0.99 2.51
N ALA A 36 10.78 -1.58 1.70
CA ALA A 36 10.53 -1.72 0.28
C ALA A 36 9.26 -2.54 -0.02
N SER A 37 8.99 -3.60 0.73
CA SER A 37 7.76 -4.40 0.59
C SER A 37 6.50 -3.58 0.90
N ARG A 38 6.53 -2.70 1.91
CA ARG A 38 5.39 -1.83 2.23
C ARG A 38 5.18 -0.78 1.16
N ASP A 39 6.24 -0.16 0.64
CA ASP A 39 6.13 0.80 -0.47
C ASP A 39 5.56 0.15 -1.74
N VAL A 40 5.93 -1.10 -2.04
CA VAL A 40 5.32 -1.86 -3.14
C VAL A 40 3.83 -2.09 -2.90
N GLN A 41 3.42 -2.45 -1.68
CA GLN A 41 2.01 -2.63 -1.34
C GLN A 41 1.21 -1.33 -1.51
N ARG A 42 1.76 -0.19 -1.07
CA ARG A 42 1.13 1.13 -1.24
C ARG A 42 0.91 1.49 -2.72
N ARG A 43 1.92 1.26 -3.55
CA ARG A 43 1.84 1.50 -5.01
C ARG A 43 0.78 0.62 -5.65
N ASN A 44 0.79 -0.67 -5.34
CA ASN A 44 -0.22 -1.59 -5.87
C ASN A 44 -1.64 -1.20 -5.44
N ALA A 45 -1.83 -0.76 -4.19
CA ALA A 45 -3.13 -0.27 -3.73
C ALA A 45 -3.61 0.94 -4.55
N VAL A 46 -2.73 1.91 -4.83
CA VAL A 46 -3.04 3.05 -5.71
C VAL A 46 -3.40 2.58 -7.12
N ASP A 47 -2.64 1.65 -7.68
CA ASP A 47 -2.90 1.10 -9.02
C ASP A 47 -4.25 0.35 -9.10
N ASP A 48 -4.57 -0.46 -8.09
CA ASP A 48 -5.82 -1.22 -8.00
C ASP A 48 -7.03 -0.27 -7.89
N ILE A 49 -6.89 0.82 -7.13
CA ILE A 49 -7.93 1.85 -7.02
C ILE A 49 -8.09 2.59 -8.35
N ASN A 50 -6.99 2.99 -8.99
CA ASN A 50 -7.01 3.67 -10.28
C ASN A 50 -7.74 2.83 -11.33
N LEU A 51 -7.47 1.53 -11.40
CA LEU A 51 -8.19 0.60 -12.28
C LEU A 51 -9.68 0.54 -11.94
N GLY A 52 -10.04 0.50 -10.65
CA GLY A 52 -11.43 0.51 -10.22
C GLY A 52 -12.17 1.80 -10.58
N VAL A 53 -11.54 2.96 -10.40
CA VAL A 53 -12.08 4.27 -10.80
C VAL A 53 -12.27 4.35 -12.32
N GLN A 54 -11.33 3.83 -13.10
CA GLN A 54 -11.49 3.75 -14.56
C GLN A 54 -12.66 2.83 -14.95
N SER A 55 -12.79 1.66 -14.32
CA SER A 55 -13.92 0.76 -14.56
C SER A 55 -15.25 1.41 -14.17
N TYR A 56 -15.27 2.21 -13.10
CA TYR A 56 -16.45 2.99 -12.72
C TYR A 56 -16.81 4.02 -13.80
N PHE A 57 -15.83 4.72 -14.35
CA PHE A 57 -16.03 5.68 -15.43
C PHE A 57 -16.60 5.00 -16.69
N GLU A 58 -16.11 3.82 -17.06
CA GLU A 58 -16.65 3.06 -18.21
C GLU A 58 -18.15 2.74 -18.08
N LEU A 59 -18.62 2.54 -16.84
CA LEU A 59 -20.02 2.19 -16.56
C LEU A 59 -20.92 3.41 -16.39
N ASN A 60 -20.39 4.51 -15.82
CA ASN A 60 -21.19 5.65 -15.39
C ASN A 60 -20.94 6.93 -16.19
N ASN A 61 -19.91 6.96 -17.05
CA ASN A 61 -19.41 8.14 -17.79
C ASN A 61 -19.04 9.34 -16.91
N GLU A 62 -18.76 9.08 -15.64
CA GLU A 62 -18.39 10.08 -14.65
C GLU A 62 -17.42 9.43 -13.64
N TYR A 63 -16.50 10.21 -13.08
CA TYR A 63 -15.62 9.74 -12.02
C TYR A 63 -16.38 9.75 -10.69
N PRO A 64 -16.09 8.81 -9.78
CA PRO A 64 -16.81 8.72 -8.52
C PRO A 64 -16.54 9.94 -7.66
N GLU A 65 -17.59 10.56 -7.13
CA GLU A 65 -17.41 11.63 -6.16
C GLU A 65 -16.79 11.06 -4.87
N THR A 66 -16.11 11.91 -4.09
CA THR A 66 -15.54 11.47 -2.81
C THR A 66 -16.61 10.84 -1.89
N GLY A 67 -17.87 11.27 -2.00
CA GLY A 67 -19.01 10.70 -1.27
C GLY A 67 -19.45 9.31 -1.75
N ASP A 68 -19.08 8.89 -2.96
CA ASP A 68 -19.38 7.55 -3.48
C ASP A 68 -18.34 6.52 -3.05
N ILE A 69 -17.16 6.96 -2.62
CA ILE A 69 -16.07 6.10 -2.19
C ILE A 69 -16.27 5.79 -0.71
N THR A 70 -16.44 4.51 -0.39
CA THR A 70 -16.54 4.00 0.99
C THR A 70 -15.40 3.03 1.25
N VAL A 71 -14.84 3.10 2.44
CA VAL A 71 -13.80 2.17 2.90
C VAL A 71 -14.44 1.13 3.82
N SER A 72 -14.18 -0.15 3.54
CA SER A 72 -14.72 -1.29 4.27
C SER A 72 -13.63 -2.32 4.53
N GLY A 73 -13.05 -2.28 5.74
CA GLY A 73 -11.98 -3.20 6.16
C GLY A 73 -10.74 -3.09 5.27
N GLU A 74 -10.47 -4.15 4.51
CA GLU A 74 -9.36 -4.25 3.55
C GLU A 74 -9.77 -3.92 2.11
N SER A 75 -10.93 -3.30 1.91
CA SER A 75 -11.45 -2.99 0.59
C SER A 75 -11.98 -1.58 0.48
N ILE A 76 -11.93 -1.06 -0.74
CA ILE A 76 -12.62 0.17 -1.14
C ILE A 76 -13.84 -0.22 -1.96
N GLU A 77 -14.97 0.39 -1.65
CA GLU A 77 -16.25 0.19 -2.28
C GLU A 77 -16.68 1.50 -2.93
N ILE A 78 -16.81 1.51 -4.25
CA ILE A 78 -17.27 2.67 -5.00
C ILE A 78 -18.77 2.48 -5.30
N GLY A 79 -19.62 3.24 -4.63
CA GLY A 79 -21.07 3.22 -4.78
C GLY A 79 -21.48 3.63 -6.20
N THR A 80 -22.45 2.92 -6.77
CA THR A 80 -23.03 3.30 -8.07
C THR A 80 -23.97 4.51 -7.92
N PRO A 81 -24.11 5.38 -8.95
CA PRO A 81 -24.94 6.60 -8.87
C PRO A 81 -26.42 6.36 -8.54
N LEU A 82 -26.91 5.13 -8.74
CA LEU A 82 -28.29 4.74 -8.47
C LEU A 82 -28.45 3.96 -7.15
N GLY A 83 -27.39 3.82 -6.36
CA GLY A 83 -27.40 3.13 -5.06
C GLY A 83 -27.75 1.64 -5.15
N ARG A 84 -27.57 0.99 -6.30
CA ARG A 84 -27.98 -0.40 -6.56
C ARG A 84 -26.85 -1.42 -6.39
N GLY A 85 -25.69 -0.99 -5.91
CA GLY A 85 -24.50 -1.81 -5.74
C GLY A 85 -23.26 -0.95 -5.64
N TYR A 86 -22.12 -1.62 -5.49
CA TYR A 86 -20.80 -1.02 -5.37
C TYR A 86 -19.78 -1.83 -6.17
N LEU A 87 -18.75 -1.17 -6.68
CA LEU A 87 -17.55 -1.81 -7.17
C LEU A 87 -16.60 -2.03 -6.00
N LYS A 88 -16.26 -3.29 -5.72
CA LYS A 88 -15.33 -3.66 -4.66
C LYS A 88 -13.91 -3.79 -5.20
N ILE A 89 -12.97 -3.14 -4.54
CA ILE A 89 -11.53 -3.14 -4.85
C ILE A 89 -10.82 -3.65 -3.58
N GLU A 90 -10.24 -4.83 -3.65
CA GLU A 90 -9.49 -5.41 -2.52
C GLU A 90 -8.10 -4.79 -2.48
N LEU A 91 -7.69 -4.23 -1.35
CA LEU A 91 -6.36 -3.63 -1.20
C LEU A 91 -5.38 -4.70 -0.69
N SER A 92 -4.53 -5.17 -1.61
CA SER A 92 -3.57 -6.22 -1.31
C SER A 92 -2.50 -5.77 -0.30
N GLY A 93 -2.41 -6.45 0.84
CA GLY A 93 -1.40 -6.19 1.86
C GLY A 93 -1.78 -5.13 2.91
N VAL A 94 -2.99 -4.59 2.85
CA VAL A 94 -3.51 -3.66 3.86
C VAL A 94 -4.18 -4.45 4.99
N THR A 95 -3.88 -4.10 6.24
CA THR A 95 -4.44 -4.76 7.46
C THR A 95 -5.66 -4.04 8.03
N GLY A 96 -6.15 -3.03 7.30
CA GLY A 96 -7.28 -2.17 7.61
C GLY A 96 -6.99 -0.75 7.13
N VAL A 97 -7.96 -0.16 6.44
CA VAL A 97 -7.95 1.25 6.05
C VAL A 97 -8.81 2.02 7.06
N ALA A 98 -8.37 3.18 7.55
CA ALA A 98 -9.14 3.98 8.51
C ALA A 98 -10.55 4.29 7.97
N THR A 99 -11.56 4.01 8.79
CA THR A 99 -12.98 4.15 8.45
C THR A 99 -13.55 5.54 8.78
N ASN A 100 -12.74 6.47 9.27
CA ASN A 100 -13.18 7.81 9.66
C ASN A 100 -12.67 8.86 8.67
N GLY A 101 -13.53 9.26 7.73
CA GLY A 101 -13.46 10.59 7.12
C GLY A 101 -13.23 10.62 5.60
N LEU A 102 -14.26 10.29 4.81
CA LEU A 102 -14.33 10.66 3.38
C LEU A 102 -15.16 11.93 3.13
N ASN A 103 -15.60 12.63 4.17
CA ASN A 103 -16.34 13.89 4.05
C ASN A 103 -15.44 15.14 4.06
N ASN A 104 -14.12 14.95 4.02
CA ASN A 104 -13.11 16.00 3.92
C ASN A 104 -11.85 15.37 3.30
N PRO A 105 -11.34 15.83 2.15
CA PRO A 105 -10.19 15.24 1.48
C PRO A 105 -8.87 15.63 2.16
N THR A 106 -8.80 15.60 3.49
CA THR A 106 -7.57 15.78 4.26
C THR A 106 -7.11 14.41 4.77
N SER A 107 -5.95 13.95 4.32
CA SER A 107 -4.98 13.18 5.11
C SER A 107 -5.32 11.81 5.73
N ASP A 108 -6.56 11.33 5.73
CA ASP A 108 -6.95 10.31 6.72
C ASP A 108 -7.39 8.96 6.16
N LEU A 109 -6.96 8.58 4.97
CA LEU A 109 -6.92 7.16 4.57
C LEU A 109 -5.74 6.42 5.23
N THR A 110 -5.46 6.71 6.50
CA THR A 110 -4.37 6.08 7.23
C THR A 110 -4.69 4.62 7.49
N ASP A 111 -3.91 3.71 6.91
CA ASP A 111 -3.87 2.34 7.42
C ASP A 111 -3.31 2.34 8.85
N ALA A 112 -3.37 1.20 9.55
CA ALA A 112 -2.74 1.03 10.85
C ALA A 112 -1.19 1.27 10.84
N SER A 113 -0.59 1.56 9.68
CA SER A 113 0.80 1.99 9.50
C SER A 113 0.98 3.51 9.34
N GLY A 114 -0.10 4.32 9.34
CA GLY A 114 -0.03 5.78 9.19
C GLY A 114 0.24 6.24 7.75
N THR A 115 -0.09 5.42 6.74
CA THR A 115 0.11 5.77 5.34
C THR A 115 -0.95 6.75 4.86
N GLU A 116 -0.56 7.94 4.43
CA GLU A 116 -1.49 8.92 3.86
C GLU A 116 -1.86 8.57 2.43
N TYR A 117 -3.15 8.66 2.07
CA TYR A 117 -3.61 8.60 0.69
C TYR A 117 -4.42 9.85 0.35
N CYS A 118 -4.43 10.20 -0.93
CA CYS A 118 -5.14 11.33 -1.50
C CYS A 118 -6.06 10.83 -2.62
N TYR A 119 -7.24 11.44 -2.74
CA TYR A 119 -8.10 11.34 -3.91
C TYR A 119 -8.77 12.69 -4.12
N GLU A 120 -8.63 13.26 -5.31
CA GLU A 120 -9.21 14.55 -5.65
C GLU A 120 -9.78 14.53 -7.08
N LEU A 121 -10.94 15.15 -7.24
CA LEU A 121 -11.61 15.32 -8.51
C LEU A 121 -11.37 16.74 -9.04
N ASN A 122 -10.98 16.81 -10.30
CA ASN A 122 -10.76 18.05 -11.03
C ASN A 122 -11.74 18.18 -12.20
N ALA A 123 -11.78 19.36 -12.80
CA ALA A 123 -12.57 19.60 -14.01
C ALA A 123 -12.15 18.69 -15.18
N ASP A 124 -10.86 18.31 -15.24
CA ASP A 124 -10.28 17.55 -16.34
C ASP A 124 -10.05 16.06 -16.01
N GLY A 125 -10.34 15.62 -14.78
CA GLY A 125 -10.12 14.22 -14.38
C GLY A 125 -10.07 14.00 -12.87
N PHE A 126 -9.23 13.08 -12.44
CA PHE A 126 -8.96 12.81 -11.03
C PHE A 126 -7.48 12.55 -10.81
N ILE A 127 -7.06 12.78 -9.58
CA ILE A 127 -5.76 12.38 -9.03
C ILE A 127 -5.96 11.49 -7.81
N LEU A 128 -5.06 10.51 -7.67
CA LEU A 128 -5.00 9.55 -6.59
C LEU A 128 -3.53 9.35 -6.22
N GLY A 129 -3.24 9.05 -4.97
CA GLY A 129 -1.87 8.73 -4.58
C GLY A 129 -1.72 8.26 -3.15
N ALA A 130 -0.50 7.83 -2.83
CA ALA A 130 -0.11 7.36 -1.51
C ALA A 130 1.28 7.89 -1.12
N LEU A 131 1.43 8.28 0.14
CA LEU A 131 2.71 8.68 0.72
C LEU A 131 3.56 7.44 1.00
N LEU A 132 4.74 7.38 0.39
CA LEU A 132 5.71 6.30 0.63
C LEU A 132 6.51 6.57 1.91
N GLU A 133 7.20 5.56 2.45
CA GLU A 133 7.96 5.74 3.70
C GLU A 133 9.14 6.70 3.58
N ASN A 134 9.54 7.04 2.35
CA ASN A 134 10.58 8.03 2.09
C ASN A 134 10.07 9.48 2.07
N GLY A 135 8.76 9.68 2.25
CA GLY A 135 8.11 10.99 2.21
C GLY A 135 7.78 11.47 0.80
N ASP A 136 8.05 10.66 -0.24
CA ASP A 136 7.64 10.96 -1.59
C ASP A 136 6.22 10.45 -1.83
N TRP A 137 5.43 11.21 -2.59
CA TRP A 137 4.13 10.76 -3.08
C TRP A 137 4.30 9.85 -4.30
N TYR A 138 3.56 8.76 -4.31
CA TYR A 138 3.29 8.00 -5.52
C TYR A 138 1.90 8.36 -6.03
N GLU A 139 1.84 8.92 -7.23
CA GLU A 139 0.62 9.49 -7.81
C GLU A 139 0.20 8.69 -9.06
N ALA A 140 -1.12 8.60 -9.24
CA ALA A 140 -1.79 8.01 -10.38
C ALA A 140 -3.06 8.82 -10.68
N GLY A 141 -3.54 8.76 -11.92
CA GLY A 141 -4.72 9.52 -12.30
C GLY A 141 -4.68 9.91 -13.78
N ILE A 142 -5.62 10.77 -14.16
CA ILE A 142 -5.78 11.23 -15.55
C ILE A 142 -5.37 12.69 -15.69
N ASP A 143 -5.51 13.47 -14.62
CA ASP A 143 -4.97 14.82 -14.53
C ASP A 143 -3.75 14.81 -13.59
N LEU A 144 -2.57 15.07 -14.15
CA LEU A 144 -1.30 15.14 -13.43
C LEU A 144 -0.79 16.58 -13.28
N ASN A 145 -1.63 17.57 -13.57
CA ASN A 145 -1.26 18.97 -13.37
C ASN A 145 -1.35 19.37 -11.88
N ASP A 146 -2.24 18.71 -11.14
CA ASP A 146 -2.32 18.79 -9.69
C ASP A 146 -1.54 17.66 -9.04
N LYS A 147 -1.20 17.84 -7.76
CA LYS A 147 -0.43 16.89 -6.97
C LYS A 147 -1.08 16.60 -5.64
N CYS A 148 -0.85 15.38 -5.18
CA CYS A 148 -1.24 14.99 -3.85
C CYS A 148 -0.40 15.72 -2.80
N GLY A 149 -1.07 16.43 -1.90
CA GLY A 149 -0.44 17.18 -0.81
C GLY A 149 -0.16 18.66 -1.12
N ASP A 150 -0.48 19.17 -2.32
CA ASP A 150 -0.36 20.61 -2.61
C ASP A 150 -1.57 21.43 -2.13
N ASN A 151 -2.68 20.76 -1.77
CA ASN A 151 -3.94 21.39 -1.30
C ASN A 151 -4.11 21.44 0.23
N TYR A 152 -3.05 21.21 1.03
CA TYR A 152 -3.03 21.40 2.49
C TYR A 152 -1.75 22.03 3.04
#